data_AF-A0A947UC71-F1
#
_entry.id   AF-A0A947UC71-F1
#
_cell.length_a   1.000
_cell.length_b   1.000
_cell.length_c   1.000
_cell.angle_alpha   90.00
_cell.angle_beta   90.00
_cell.angle_gamma   90.00
#
_symmetry.space_group_name_H-M   'P 1'
#
loop_
_entity.id
_entity.type
_entity.pdbx_description
1 polymer ?
#
loop_
_entity_poly.entity_id
_entity_poly.type
_entity_poly.pdbx_seq_one_letter_code
_entity_poly.pdbx_strand_id
1 'polypeptide(L)'
;LKGFTIDFCGNGPLAGECKKYGTVHGFVDPNLFLAKAFICLSPGVTSILEAFTYKCLIITAYNNPVKKDYLLMTPFAQSIIVKDKSFALAQAIKYYSKHPSAAQTKINQAYSWVKTQNWEATVKLYLKLWQP
;
A
#
# COMPACT_ATOMS: atom_id res chain seq x y z
N LEU A 1 6.50 -8.25 17.71
CA LEU A 1 6.06 -8.70 16.37
C LEU A 1 6.60 -10.10 16.08
N LYS A 2 6.27 -11.10 16.92
CA LYS A 2 6.74 -12.48 16.69
C LYS A 2 6.05 -13.03 15.45
N GLY A 3 6.82 -13.60 14.51
CA GLY A 3 6.30 -14.21 13.28
C GLY A 3 6.22 -13.29 12.06
N PHE A 4 6.81 -12.09 12.10
CA PHE A 4 6.93 -11.23 10.93
C PHE A 4 8.41 -10.94 10.62
N THR A 5 8.74 -10.94 9.33
CA THR A 5 9.96 -10.32 8.80
C THR A 5 9.56 -8.94 8.27
N ILE A 6 10.34 -7.91 8.59
CA ILE A 6 10.02 -6.52 8.23
C ILE A 6 11.17 -5.94 7.42
N ASP A 7 10.84 -5.49 6.22
CA ASP A 7 11.74 -4.81 5.30
C ASP A 7 11.28 -3.36 5.09
N PHE A 8 12.18 -2.42 5.35
CA PHE A 8 11.95 -0.99 5.09
C PHE A 8 12.69 -0.60 3.81
N CYS A 9 11.93 -0.36 2.73
CA CYS A 9 12.44 0.20 1.49
C CYS A 9 12.31 1.72 1.56
N GLY A 10 13.43 2.42 1.65
CA GLY A 10 13.51 3.86 1.86
C GLY A 10 14.54 4.24 2.91
N ASN A 11 14.84 5.53 2.99
CA ASN A 11 15.72 6.11 3.99
C ASN A 11 15.12 7.43 4.51
N GLY A 12 15.57 7.88 5.68
CA GLY A 12 15.15 9.15 6.25
C GLY A 12 15.52 9.29 7.73
N PRO A 13 15.05 10.36 8.39
CA PRO A 13 15.40 10.67 9.77
C PRO A 13 15.08 9.54 10.76
N LEU A 14 14.10 8.70 10.44
CA LEU A 14 13.66 7.57 11.29
C LEU A 14 14.34 6.24 10.97
N ALA A 15 15.30 6.19 10.05
CA ALA A 15 15.97 4.95 9.67
C ALA A 15 16.62 4.23 10.88
N GLY A 16 17.19 4.99 11.83
CA GLY A 16 17.75 4.43 13.07
C GLY A 16 16.70 3.74 13.94
N GLU A 17 15.50 4.29 14.03
CA GLU A 17 14.39 3.68 14.77
C GLU A 17 13.85 2.43 14.04
N CYS A 18 13.71 2.48 12.72
CA CYS A 18 13.27 1.35 11.91
C CYS A 18 14.20 0.13 12.04
N LYS A 19 15.52 0.34 12.11
CA LYS A 19 16.51 -0.74 12.29
C LYS A 19 16.30 -1.59 13.56
N LYS A 20 15.60 -1.06 14.57
CA LYS A 20 15.26 -1.82 15.79
C LYS A 20 14.19 -2.89 15.54
N TYR A 21 13.45 -2.79 14.44
CA TYR A 21 12.29 -3.64 14.15
C TYR A 21 12.44 -4.48 12.86
N GLY A 22 13.40 -4.16 12.00
CA GLY A 22 13.60 -4.83 10.72
C GLY A 22 14.79 -4.29 9.94
N THR A 23 14.94 -4.74 8.69
CA THR A 23 16.07 -4.36 7.83
C THR A 23 15.74 -3.08 7.07
N VAL A 24 16.60 -2.08 7.16
CA VAL A 24 16.48 -0.84 6.35
C VAL A 24 17.41 -0.95 5.15
N HIS A 25 16.82 -0.99 3.96
CA HIS A 25 17.54 -1.19 2.70
C HIS A 25 18.04 0.12 2.07
N GLY A 26 17.54 1.26 2.52
CA GLY A 26 17.82 2.56 1.90
C GLY A 26 17.00 2.78 0.64
N PHE A 27 17.49 3.64 -0.27
CA PHE A 27 16.84 3.87 -1.56
C PHE A 27 17.16 2.71 -2.51
N VAL A 28 16.24 1.75 -2.59
CA VAL A 28 16.33 0.54 -3.43
C VAL A 28 15.07 0.38 -4.27
N ASP A 29 15.13 -0.44 -5.31
CA ASP A 29 13.92 -0.88 -6.01
C ASP A 29 13.02 -1.70 -5.06
N PRO A 30 11.80 -1.22 -4.72
CA PRO A 30 10.91 -1.93 -3.81
C PRO A 30 10.32 -3.21 -4.41
N ASN A 31 10.37 -3.40 -5.73
CA ASN A 31 9.72 -4.49 -6.45
C ASN A 31 10.14 -5.88 -5.94
N LEU A 32 11.43 -6.05 -5.64
CA LEU A 32 11.98 -7.32 -5.12
C LEU A 32 11.41 -7.68 -3.74
N PHE A 33 10.99 -6.69 -2.97
CA PHE A 33 10.41 -6.84 -1.64
C PHE A 33 8.90 -6.99 -1.72
N LEU A 34 8.25 -6.19 -2.57
CA LEU A 34 6.81 -6.31 -2.85
C LEU A 34 6.45 -7.71 -3.36
N ALA A 35 7.26 -8.30 -4.25
CA ALA A 35 7.06 -9.65 -4.76
C ALA A 35 7.05 -10.76 -3.68
N LYS A 36 7.62 -10.48 -2.50
CA LYS A 36 7.70 -11.41 -1.36
C LYS A 36 6.75 -11.03 -0.22
N ALA A 37 6.26 -9.80 -0.22
CA ALA A 37 5.50 -9.24 0.89
C ALA A 37 4.02 -9.64 0.82
N PHE A 38 3.49 -10.17 1.91
CA PHE A 38 2.05 -10.40 2.05
C PHE A 38 1.29 -9.10 2.39
N ILE A 39 1.88 -8.25 3.25
CA ILE A 39 1.31 -6.96 3.68
C ILE A 39 2.31 -5.86 3.33
N CYS A 40 1.81 -4.78 2.73
CA CYS A 40 2.58 -3.57 2.48
C CYS A 40 1.98 -2.40 3.28
N LEU A 41 2.83 -1.72 4.07
CA LEU A 41 2.48 -0.47 4.74
C LEU A 41 2.99 0.69 3.88
N SER A 42 2.13 1.20 3.00
CA SER A 42 2.47 2.32 2.12
C SER A 42 1.86 3.64 2.60
N PRO A 43 2.63 4.74 2.68
CA PRO A 43 2.10 6.04 3.05
C PRO A 43 1.50 6.83 1.89
N GLY A 44 1.69 6.42 0.62
CA GLY A 44 1.32 7.20 -0.56
C GLY A 44 0.62 6.39 -1.65
N VAL A 45 -0.20 7.07 -2.46
CA VAL A 45 -1.03 6.44 -3.50
C VAL A 45 -0.19 5.70 -4.54
N THR A 46 0.90 6.28 -5.03
CA THR A 46 1.74 5.63 -6.05
C THR A 46 2.28 4.29 -5.56
N SER A 47 2.83 4.23 -4.36
CA SER A 47 3.33 2.99 -3.77
C SER A 47 2.22 2.00 -3.41
N ILE A 48 0.97 2.48 -3.20
CA ILE A 48 -0.20 1.59 -3.10
C ILE A 48 -0.48 0.91 -4.45
N LEU A 49 -0.43 1.67 -5.56
CA LEU A 49 -0.64 1.12 -6.90
C LEU A 49 0.43 0.07 -7.23
N GLU A 50 1.70 0.36 -6.97
CA GLU A 50 2.82 -0.59 -7.14
C GLU A 50 2.60 -1.85 -6.31
N ALA A 51 2.22 -1.72 -5.03
CA ALA A 51 1.98 -2.88 -4.19
C ALA A 51 0.79 -3.73 -4.65
N PHE A 52 -0.23 -3.13 -5.27
CA PHE A 52 -1.34 -3.88 -5.86
C PHE A 52 -0.88 -4.77 -7.02
N THR A 53 0.08 -4.35 -7.84
CA THR A 53 0.57 -5.18 -8.96
C THR A 53 1.28 -6.43 -8.45
N TYR A 54 1.87 -6.38 -7.25
CA TYR A 54 2.49 -7.50 -6.56
C TYR A 54 1.55 -8.28 -5.62
N LYS A 55 0.24 -8.00 -5.67
CA LYS A 55 -0.78 -8.68 -4.85
C LYS A 55 -0.56 -8.55 -3.34
N CYS A 56 0.04 -7.44 -2.89
CA CYS A 56 0.15 -7.15 -1.47
C CYS A 56 -1.18 -6.68 -0.88
N LEU A 57 -1.47 -7.06 0.37
CA LEU A 57 -2.53 -6.44 1.16
C LEU A 57 -2.06 -5.07 1.65
N ILE A 58 -2.84 -4.03 1.38
CA ILE A 58 -2.52 -2.67 1.83
C ILE A 58 -3.18 -2.36 3.16
N ILE A 59 -2.34 -2.04 4.15
CA ILE A 59 -2.75 -1.51 5.44
C ILE A 59 -2.03 -0.18 5.66
N THR A 60 -2.78 0.90 5.84
CA THR A 60 -2.20 2.25 5.92
C THR A 60 -2.91 3.12 6.96
N ALA A 61 -2.33 4.27 7.22
CA ALA A 61 -2.83 5.27 8.16
C ALA A 61 -2.70 6.69 7.60
N TYR A 62 -3.58 7.56 8.08
CA TYR A 62 -3.52 9.00 7.85
C TYR A 62 -3.26 9.74 9.16
N ASN A 63 -2.62 10.89 9.06
CA ASN A 63 -2.38 11.81 10.17
C ASN A 63 -2.90 13.22 9.88
N ASN A 64 -3.54 13.44 8.73
CA ASN A 64 -4.09 14.73 8.33
C ASN A 64 -5.32 14.53 7.41
N PRO A 65 -6.19 15.54 7.26
CA PRO A 65 -7.41 15.44 6.46
C PRO A 65 -7.16 15.15 4.97
N VAL A 66 -6.15 15.80 4.36
CA VAL A 66 -5.82 15.58 2.94
C VAL A 66 -5.49 14.09 2.69
N LYS A 67 -4.72 13.50 3.60
CA LYS A 67 -4.38 12.07 3.57
C LYS A 67 -5.56 11.15 3.80
N LYS A 68 -6.50 11.57 4.63
CA LYS A 68 -7.75 10.84 4.81
C LYS A 68 -8.55 10.82 3.50
N ASP A 69 -8.73 11.97 2.86
CA ASP A 69 -9.55 12.11 1.66
C ASP A 69 -8.97 11.29 0.50
N TYR A 70 -7.68 11.40 0.20
CA TYR A 70 -7.10 10.60 -0.88
C TYR A 70 -7.04 9.10 -0.59
N LEU A 71 -7.16 8.65 0.66
CA LEU A 71 -7.23 7.22 0.96
C LEU A 71 -8.66 6.70 0.91
N LEU A 72 -9.63 7.49 1.37
CA LEU A 72 -11.02 7.06 1.52
C LEU A 72 -11.91 7.39 0.31
N MET A 73 -11.50 8.34 -0.53
CA MET A 73 -12.25 8.77 -1.72
C MET A 73 -11.69 8.23 -3.03
N THR A 74 -10.68 7.34 -2.97
CA THR A 74 -10.16 6.70 -4.17
C THR A 74 -11.08 5.60 -4.69
N PRO A 75 -11.04 5.30 -6.00
CA PRO A 75 -11.80 4.19 -6.58
C PRO A 75 -11.51 2.82 -5.93
N PHE A 76 -10.34 2.68 -5.31
CA PHE A 76 -9.88 1.45 -4.65
C PHE A 76 -10.02 1.49 -3.12
N ALA A 77 -10.72 2.46 -2.53
CA ALA A 77 -10.84 2.62 -1.07
C ALA A 77 -11.36 1.34 -0.38
N GLN A 78 -12.25 0.59 -1.05
CA GLN A 78 -12.79 -0.70 -0.57
C GLN A 78 -11.72 -1.81 -0.49
N SER A 79 -10.64 -1.69 -1.26
CA SER A 79 -9.58 -2.69 -1.39
C SER A 79 -8.40 -2.47 -0.43
N ILE A 80 -8.37 -1.34 0.29
CA ILE A 80 -7.34 -1.04 1.29
C ILE A 80 -7.92 -1.08 2.71
N ILE A 81 -7.05 -1.19 3.71
CA ILE A 81 -7.41 -1.03 5.12
C ILE A 81 -6.79 0.24 5.65
N VAL A 82 -7.64 1.20 6.03
CA VAL A 82 -7.21 2.49 6.57
C VAL A 82 -7.56 2.54 8.05
N LYS A 83 -6.59 2.88 8.90
CA LYS A 83 -6.75 3.08 10.35
C LYS A 83 -6.08 4.38 10.78
N ASP A 84 -6.67 5.08 11.73
CA ASP A 84 -6.21 6.39 12.23
C ASP A 84 -5.38 6.28 13.53
N LYS A 85 -5.35 5.10 14.14
CA LYS A 85 -4.64 4.81 15.40
C LYS A 85 -3.69 3.64 15.24
N SER A 86 -2.49 3.79 15.81
CA SER A 86 -1.43 2.75 15.78
C SER A 86 -1.93 1.40 16.31
N PHE A 87 -2.70 1.41 17.40
CA PHE A 87 -3.30 0.20 17.98
C PHE A 87 -4.28 -0.48 17.03
N ALA A 88 -5.15 0.28 16.37
CA ALA A 88 -6.11 -0.25 15.41
C ALA A 88 -5.43 -0.80 14.15
N LEU A 89 -4.34 -0.16 13.72
CA LEU A 89 -3.49 -0.63 12.62
C LEU A 89 -2.81 -1.96 12.98
N ALA A 90 -2.23 -2.07 14.18
CA ALA A 90 -1.63 -3.31 14.67
C ALA A 90 -2.66 -4.46 14.78
N GLN A 91 -3.88 -4.16 15.23
CA GLN A 91 -4.97 -5.15 15.24
C GLN A 91 -5.33 -5.62 13.83
N ALA A 92 -5.40 -4.70 12.87
CA ALA A 92 -5.69 -5.04 11.47
C ALA A 92 -4.61 -5.98 10.91
N ILE A 93 -3.33 -5.67 11.12
CA ILE A 93 -2.21 -6.54 10.69
C ILE A 93 -2.38 -7.94 11.28
N LYS A 94 -2.62 -8.04 12.60
CA LYS A 94 -2.80 -9.33 13.30
C LYS A 94 -4.05 -10.09 12.83
N TYR A 95 -5.12 -9.39 12.51
CA TYR A 95 -6.35 -10.01 12.01
C TYR A 95 -6.12 -10.63 10.64
N TYR A 96 -5.62 -9.85 9.68
CA TYR A 96 -5.45 -10.32 8.30
C TYR A 96 -4.33 -11.35 8.16
N SER A 97 -3.30 -11.31 9.02
CA SER A 97 -2.29 -12.39 9.06
C SER A 97 -2.86 -13.74 9.50
N LYS A 98 -4.00 -13.76 10.20
CA LYS A 98 -4.68 -14.98 10.66
C LYS A 98 -5.88 -15.38 9.80
N HIS A 99 -6.37 -14.46 8.97
CA HIS A 99 -7.54 -14.68 8.11
C HIS A 99 -7.18 -14.42 6.65
N PRO A 100 -6.34 -15.29 6.04
CA PRO A 100 -5.85 -15.08 4.68
C PRO A 100 -6.96 -15.02 3.63
N SER A 101 -8.09 -15.70 3.85
CA SER A 101 -9.26 -15.62 2.96
C SER A 101 -9.85 -14.20 2.90
N ALA A 102 -10.01 -13.54 4.05
CA ALA A 102 -10.47 -12.15 4.10
C ALA A 102 -9.48 -11.18 3.44
N ALA A 103 -8.18 -11.42 3.59
CA ALA A 103 -7.14 -10.67 2.88
C ALA A 103 -7.23 -10.88 1.36
N GLN A 104 -7.42 -12.13 0.93
CA GLN A 104 -7.41 -12.51 -0.49
C GLN A 104 -8.52 -11.83 -1.28
N THR A 105 -9.71 -11.64 -0.69
CA THR A 105 -10.80 -10.88 -1.33
C THR A 105 -10.36 -9.46 -1.68
N LYS A 106 -9.71 -8.76 -0.73
CA LYS A 106 -9.22 -7.40 -0.95
C LYS A 106 -8.06 -7.35 -1.95
N ILE A 107 -7.12 -8.29 -1.83
CA ILE A 107 -5.99 -8.43 -2.74
C ILE A 107 -6.46 -8.65 -4.17
N ASN A 108 -7.43 -9.56 -4.39
CA ASN A 108 -7.95 -9.86 -5.72
C ASN A 108 -8.67 -8.67 -6.33
N GLN A 109 -9.47 -7.95 -5.54
CA GLN A 109 -10.15 -6.74 -5.99
C GLN A 109 -9.14 -5.66 -6.40
N ALA A 110 -8.14 -5.39 -5.55
CA ALA A 110 -7.06 -4.45 -5.81
C ALA A 110 -6.27 -4.81 -7.08
N TYR A 111 -5.83 -6.07 -7.20
CA TYR A 111 -5.07 -6.55 -8.36
C TYR A 111 -5.89 -6.48 -9.66
N SER A 112 -7.18 -6.77 -9.60
CA SER A 112 -8.05 -6.69 -10.76
C SER A 112 -8.24 -5.25 -11.23
N TRP A 113 -8.41 -4.33 -10.28
CA TRP A 113 -8.55 -2.90 -10.56
C TRP A 113 -7.25 -2.28 -11.07
N VAL A 114 -6.09 -2.55 -10.45
CA VAL A 114 -4.84 -1.88 -10.84
C VAL A 114 -4.41 -2.22 -12.27
N LYS A 115 -4.71 -3.43 -12.75
CA LYS A 115 -4.41 -3.83 -14.14
C LYS A 115 -5.15 -3.01 -15.20
N THR A 116 -6.23 -2.31 -14.84
CA THR A 116 -6.95 -1.42 -15.76
C THR A 116 -6.37 -0.02 -15.80
N GLN A 117 -5.45 0.31 -14.88
CA GLN A 117 -4.77 1.59 -14.81
C GLN A 117 -3.51 1.55 -15.68
N ASN A 118 -3.53 2.20 -16.84
CA ASN A 118 -2.41 2.22 -17.76
C ASN A 118 -2.16 3.62 -18.36
N TRP A 119 -0.96 3.79 -18.92
CA TRP A 119 -0.52 5.06 -19.49
C TRP A 119 -1.31 5.41 -20.73
N GLU A 120 -1.70 4.43 -21.55
CA GLU A 120 -2.45 4.65 -22.77
C GLU A 120 -3.83 5.26 -22.48
N ALA A 121 -4.54 4.77 -21.47
CA ALA A 121 -5.82 5.33 -21.02
C ALA A 121 -5.65 6.75 -20.48
N THR A 122 -4.57 6.98 -19.72
CA THR A 122 -4.24 8.32 -19.20
C THR A 122 -3.98 9.29 -20.35
N VAL A 123 -3.12 8.95 -21.31
CA VAL A 123 -2.83 9.78 -22.49
C VAL A 123 -4.09 10.10 -23.28
N LYS A 124 -4.96 9.10 -23.53
CA LYS A 124 -6.24 9.32 -24.22
C LYS A 124 -7.14 10.31 -23.48
N LEU A 125 -7.22 10.21 -22.15
CA LEU A 125 -7.98 11.16 -21.33
C LEU A 125 -7.43 12.58 -21.46
N TYR A 126 -6.11 12.75 -21.33
CA TYR A 126 -5.48 14.06 -21.47
C TYR A 126 -5.72 14.67 -22.86
N LEU A 127 -5.55 13.87 -23.93
CA LEU A 127 -5.81 14.33 -25.30
C LEU A 127 -7.26 14.76 -25.49
N LYS A 128 -8.23 14.03 -24.92
CA LYS A 128 -9.65 14.40 -24.98
C LYS A 128 -9.95 15.70 -24.25
N LEU A 129 -9.34 15.93 -23.09
CA LEU A 129 -9.53 17.17 -22.31
C LEU A 129 -8.90 18.39 -22.98
N TRP A 130 -7.89 18.18 -23.84
CA TRP A 130 -7.19 19.25 -24.54
C TRP A 130 -7.77 19.56 -25.92
N GLN A 131 -8.74 18.77 -26.40
CA GLN A 131 -9.50 19.11 -27.59
C GLN A 131 -10.60 20.11 -27.21
N PRO A 132 -10.61 21.33 -27.81
CA PRO A 132 -11.62 22.35 -27.54
C PRO A 132 -13.02 21.95 -28.01
#